data_AF-A0A7X1NUY7-F1
#
_entry.id   AF-A0A7X1NUY7-F1
#
_cell.length_a   1.000
_cell.length_b   1.000
_cell.length_c   1.000
_cell.angle_alpha   90.00
_cell.angle_beta   90.00
_cell.angle_gamma   90.00
#
_symmetry.space_group_name_H-M   'P 1'
#
loop_
_entity.id
_entity.type
_entity.pdbx_description
1 polymer ?
#
loop_
_entity_poly.entity_id
_entity_poly.type
_entity_poly.pdbx_seq_one_letter_code
_entity_poly.pdbx_strand_id
1 'polypeptide(L)' 'MLPGLLLVMLAFLNVGGLIALVLQLGRGEWVAALGSLAFVVLFDLLGIWLLREARGGGE' A
#
# COMPACT_ATOMS: atom_id res chain seq x y z
N MET A 1 -5.64 17.13 10.01
CA MET A 1 -5.92 15.85 10.71
C MET A 1 -6.21 14.69 9.75
N LEU A 2 -6.96 14.90 8.66
CA LEU A 2 -7.25 13.86 7.64
C LEU A 2 -6.04 13.18 6.96
N PRO A 3 -4.95 13.89 6.57
CA PRO A 3 -3.85 13.27 5.80
C PRO A 3 -3.10 12.20 6.61
N GLY A 4 -2.87 12.45 7.90
CA GLY A 4 -2.22 11.49 8.79
C GLY A 4 -3.05 10.22 8.97
N LEU A 5 -4.38 10.34 9.09
CA LEU A 5 -5.27 9.18 9.19
C LEU A 5 -5.28 8.36 7.89
N LEU A 6 -5.30 9.02 6.72
CA LEU A 6 -5.22 8.35 5.43
C LEU A 6 -3.90 7.58 5.29
N LEU A 7 -2.78 8.17 5.72
CA LEU A 7 -1.47 7.50 5.71
C LEU A 7 -1.43 6.29 6.64
N VAL A 8 -2.05 6.38 7.82
CA VAL A 8 -2.15 5.24 8.75
C VAL A 8 -3.01 4.12 8.16
N MET A 9 -4.20 4.45 7.62
CA MET A 9 -5.05 3.46 6.96
C MET A 9 -4.34 2.81 5.77
N LEU A 10 -3.62 3.60 4.99
CA LEU A 10 -2.83 3.13 3.88
C LEU A 10 -1.72 2.16 4.31
N ALA A 11 -1.03 2.47 5.41
CA ALA A 11 -0.01 1.59 5.99
C ALA A 11 -0.63 0.25 6.43
N PHE A 12 -1.78 0.27 7.10
CA PHE A 12 -2.49 -0.96 7.47
C PHE A 12 -2.91 -1.78 6.26
N LEU A 13 -3.41 -1.13 5.21
CA LEU A 13 -3.80 -1.80 3.97
C LEU A 13 -2.58 -2.47 3.30
N ASN A 14 -1.44 -1.78 3.26
CA ASN A 14 -0.20 -2.33 2.70
C ASN A 14 0.35 -3.51 3.52
N VAL A 15 0.31 -3.43 4.85
CA VAL A 15 0.68 -4.55 5.73
C VAL A 15 -0.20 -5.78 5.46
N GLY A 16 -1.52 -5.58 5.36
CA GLY A 16 -2.45 -6.65 4.99
C GLY A 16 -2.14 -7.25 3.61
N GLY A 17 -1.85 -6.40 2.62
CA GLY A 17 -1.44 -6.82 1.28
C GLY A 17 -0.14 -7.62 1.26
N LEU A 18 0.85 -7.22 2.07
CA LEU A 18 2.13 -7.93 2.21
C LEU A 18 1.95 -9.32 2.83
N ILE A 19 1.12 -9.43 3.87
CA ILE A 19 0.78 -10.72 4.49
C ILE A 19 0.08 -11.63 3.46
N ALA A 20 -0.90 -11.09 2.72
CA ALA A 20 -1.60 -11.84 1.68
C ALA A 20 -0.63 -12.32 0.59
N LEU A 21 0.31 -11.47 0.17
CA LEU A 21 1.34 -11.81 -0.81
C LEU A 21 2.23 -12.96 -0.33
N VAL A 22 2.72 -12.90 0.91
CA VAL A 22 3.55 -13.97 1.51
C VAL A 22 2.77 -15.29 1.56
N LEU A 23 1.51 -15.26 1.98
CA LEU A 23 0.68 -16.46 2.05
C LEU A 23 0.38 -17.06 0.67
N GLN A 24 0.08 -16.22 -0.33
CA GLN A 24 -0.19 -16.67 -1.70
C GLN A 24 1.05 -17.28 -2.36
N LEU A 25 2.22 -16.67 -2.17
CA LEU A 25 3.49 -17.22 -2.63
C LEU A 25 3.78 -18.58 -1.96
N GLY A 26 3.53 -18.71 -0.66
CA GLY A 26 3.66 -19.98 0.07
C GLY A 26 2.71 -21.08 -0.42
N ARG A 27 1.55 -20.72 -0.99
CA ARG A 27 0.60 -21.65 -1.61
C ARG A 27 0.88 -21.93 -3.09
N GLY A 28 1.85 -21.26 -3.71
CA GLY A 28 2.13 -21.37 -5.14
C GLY A 28 1.10 -20.67 -6.05
N GLU A 29 0.29 -19.76 -5.49
CA GLU A 29 -0.73 -19.01 -6.22
C GLU A 29 -0.13 -17.79 -6.93
N TRP A 30 0.72 -18.02 -7.93
CA TRP A 30 1.53 -16.99 -8.58
C TRP A 30 0.71 -15.84 -9.21
N VAL A 31 -0.42 -16.13 -9.84
CA VAL A 31 -1.27 -15.12 -10.47
C VAL A 31 -1.91 -14.21 -9.42
N ALA A 32 -2.42 -14.78 -8.33
CA ALA A 32 -2.96 -14.01 -7.22
C ALA A 32 -1.86 -13.18 -6.55
N ALA A 33 -0.68 -13.77 -6.35
CA ALA A 33 0.47 -13.08 -5.78
C ALA A 33 0.89 -11.88 -6.65
N LEU A 34 0.90 -12.02 -7.97
CA LEU A 34 1.19 -10.91 -8.89
C LEU A 34 0.16 -9.78 -8.74
N GLY A 35 -1.12 -10.13 -8.64
CA GLY A 35 -2.19 -9.15 -8.41
C GLY A 35 -2.04 -8.42 -7.06
N SER A 36 -1.73 -9.15 -5.99
CA SER A 36 -1.47 -8.57 -4.66
C SER A 36 -0.25 -7.67 -4.67
N LEU A 37 0.83 -8.08 -5.37
CA LEU A 37 2.05 -7.28 -5.53
C LEU A 37 1.75 -5.97 -6.26
N ALA A 38 1.01 -6.04 -7.37
CA ALA A 38 0.61 -4.85 -8.13
C ALA A 38 -0.22 -3.90 -7.26
N PHE A 39 -1.12 -4.44 -6.43
CA PHE A 39 -1.91 -3.65 -5.49
C PHE A 39 -1.03 -2.94 -4.45
N VAL A 40 -0.12 -3.66 -3.79
CA VAL A 40 0.83 -3.09 -2.82
C VAL A 40 1.65 -1.95 -3.43
N VAL A 41 2.20 -2.17 -4.63
CA VAL A 41 2.99 -1.14 -5.34
C VAL A 41 2.15 0.10 -5.65
N LEU A 42 0.90 -0.06 -6.09
CA LEU A 42 0.01 1.07 -6.37
C LEU A 42 -0.28 1.89 -5.10
N PHE A 43 -0.55 1.23 -3.98
CA PHE A 43 -0.81 1.92 -2.72
C PHE A 43 0.44 2.57 -2.12
N ASP A 44 1.63 1.99 -2.30
CA ASP A 44 2.89 2.64 -1.95
C ASP A 44 3.11 3.93 -2.75
N LEU A 45 2.88 3.91 -4.07
CA LEU A 45 2.97 5.11 -4.90
C LEU A 45 1.97 6.19 -4.46
N LEU A 46 0.74 5.79 -4.15
CA LEU A 46 -0.30 6.69 -3.63
C LEU A 46 0.11 7.27 -2.26
N GLY A 47 0.75 6.49 -1.41
CA GLY A 47 1.28 6.95 -0.12
C GLY A 47 2.42 7.93 -0.25
N ILE A 48 3.35 7.68 -1.17
CA ILE A 48 4.43 8.61 -1.50
C ILE A 48 3.85 9.93 -2.04
N TRP A 49 2.84 9.84 -2.90
CA TRP A 49 2.16 11.03 -3.43
C TRP A 49 1.46 11.81 -2.32
N LEU A 50 0.70 11.15 -1.44
CA LEU A 50 0.06 11.79 -0.28
C LEU A 50 1.09 12.40 0.70
N LEU A 51 2.22 11.74 0.91
CA LEU A 51 3.32 12.27 1.73
C LEU A 51 3.97 13.50 1.09
N ARG A 52 4.07 13.53 -0.24
CA ARG A 52 4.55 14.69 -0.99
C ARG A 52 3.56 15.84 -0.89
N GLU A 53 2.28 15.59 -1.09
CA GLU A 53 1.22 16.59 -0.96
C GLU A 53 1.17 17.17 0.46
N ALA A 54 1.24 16.31 1.48
CA ALA A 54 1.28 16.75 2.87
C ALA A 54 2.55 17.54 3.24
N ARG A 55 3.64 17.45 2.46
CA ARG A 55 4.88 18.19 2.67
C ARG A 55 5.06 19.40 1.76
N GLY A 56 4.42 19.41 0.59
CA GLY A 56 4.58 20.43 -0.46
C GLY A 56 3.33 21.26 -0.74
N GLY A 57 2.13 20.76 -0.42
CA GLY A 57 0.84 21.44 -0.55
C GLY A 57 0.40 22.17 0.72
N GLY A 58 1.36 22.74 1.45
CA GLY A 58 1.14 23.65 2.57
C GLY A 58 1.23 25.12 2.18
N GLU A 59 0.93 25.45 0.92
CA GLU A 59 0.73 26.82 0.42
C GLU A 59 -0.77 27.09 0.24
#